data_AF-A0A955F8A7-F1
#
_entry.id   AF-A0A955F8A7-F1
#
_cell.length_a   1.000
_cell.length_b   1.000
_cell.length_c   1.000
_cell.angle_alpha   90.00
_cell.angle_beta   90.00
_cell.angle_gamma   90.00
#
_symmetry.space_group_name_H-M   'P 1'
#
loop_
_entity.id
_entity.type
_entity.pdbx_description
1 polymer ?
#
loop_
_entity_poly.entity_id
_entity_poly.type
_entity_poly.pdbx_seq_one_letter_code
_entity_poly.pdbx_strand_id
1 'polypeptide(L)'
;MAQDNQIEIRFNSLLAHMELEKGYRPTQKEVAETIGIAESTLSRFVQGKTGRFDSDILIKLVDYFDGQLENGCTLADLIAYPPAPSQDIVNAALPVVT
;
A
#
# COMPACT_ATOMS: atom_id res chain seq x y z
N MET A 1 -19.98 -8.71 -2.09
CA MET A 1 -19.76 -7.48 -2.89
C MET A 1 -18.45 -6.86 -2.42
N ALA A 2 -17.52 -6.62 -3.36
CA ALA A 2 -16.23 -5.92 -3.22
C ALA A 2 -15.30 -6.35 -2.06
N GLN A 3 -14.61 -7.48 -2.21
CA GLN A 3 -13.41 -7.80 -1.40
C GLN A 3 -12.09 -7.46 -2.13
N ASP A 4 -12.09 -6.68 -3.21
CA ASP A 4 -11.02 -6.86 -4.21
C ASP A 4 -10.35 -5.58 -4.70
N ASN A 5 -9.84 -4.74 -3.80
CA ASN A 5 -8.81 -3.77 -4.23
C ASN A 5 -7.90 -3.19 -3.13
N GLN A 6 -7.59 -3.96 -2.08
CA GLN A 6 -6.75 -3.46 -0.99
C GLN A 6 -5.32 -3.11 -1.46
N ILE A 7 -4.79 -3.88 -2.42
CA ILE A 7 -3.45 -3.64 -2.98
C ILE A 7 -3.39 -2.28 -3.69
N GLU A 8 -4.40 -1.91 -4.49
CA GLU A 8 -4.43 -0.60 -5.16
C GLU A 8 -4.44 0.56 -4.19
N ILE A 9 -5.23 0.48 -3.13
CA ILE A 9 -5.28 1.53 -2.12
C ILE A 9 -3.91 1.67 -1.45
N ARG A 10 -3.30 0.55 -1.02
CA ARG A 10 -1.99 0.55 -0.36
C ARG A 10 -0.86 1.01 -1.27
N PHE A 11 -0.82 0.49 -2.49
CA PHE A 11 0.14 0.92 -3.50
C PHE A 11 0.07 2.43 -3.72
N ASN A 12 -1.13 2.99 -3.85
CA ASN A 12 -1.31 4.44 -3.97
C ASN A 12 -0.92 5.21 -2.71
N SER A 13 -1.18 4.66 -1.51
CA SER A 13 -0.72 5.26 -0.25
C SER A 13 0.80 5.30 -0.14
N LEU A 14 1.50 4.24 -0.55
CA LEU A 14 2.97 4.19 -0.57
C LEU A 14 3.55 5.20 -1.57
N LEU A 15 2.94 5.34 -2.75
CA LEU A 15 3.33 6.38 -3.71
C LEU A 15 3.12 7.80 -3.16
N ALA A 16 2.04 8.03 -2.40
CA ALA A 16 1.80 9.31 -1.75
C ALA A 16 2.80 9.57 -0.62
N HIS A 17 3.20 8.54 0.15
CA HIS A 17 4.26 8.68 1.15
C HIS A 17 5.60 9.06 0.50
N MET A 18 5.96 8.43 -0.62
CA MET A 18 7.15 8.84 -1.38
C MET A 18 7.06 10.30 -1.84
N GLU A 19 5.89 10.76 -2.25
CA GLU A 19 5.67 12.17 -2.62
C GLU A 19 5.93 13.12 -1.45
N LEU A 20 5.51 12.75 -0.23
CA LEU A 20 5.72 13.54 0.97
C LEU A 20 7.19 13.56 1.42
N GLU A 21 7.87 12.41 1.37
CA GLU A 21 9.27 12.28 1.80
C GLU A 21 10.26 12.85 0.78
N LYS A 22 10.00 12.67 -0.52
CA LYS A 22 10.95 12.99 -1.60
C LYS A 22 10.53 14.14 -2.50
N GLY A 23 9.31 14.66 -2.35
CA GLY A 23 8.75 15.69 -3.24
C GLY A 23 8.45 15.17 -4.65
N TYR A 24 8.44 13.85 -4.86
CA TYR A 24 8.21 13.23 -6.16
C TYR A 24 7.38 11.95 -6.02
N ARG A 25 6.36 11.84 -6.88
CA ARG A 25 5.49 10.68 -6.97
C ARG A 25 5.78 9.92 -8.27
N PRO A 26 6.34 8.70 -8.21
CA PRO A 26 6.56 7.91 -9.41
C PRO A 26 5.23 7.45 -10.01
N THR A 27 5.19 7.43 -11.33
CA THR A 27 4.07 6.84 -12.08
C THR A 27 4.12 5.33 -12.00
N GLN A 28 2.97 4.66 -12.22
CA GLN A 28 2.92 3.20 -12.26
C GLN A 28 3.85 2.61 -13.33
N LYS A 29 4.04 3.33 -14.45
CA LYS A 29 4.98 2.97 -15.50
C LYS A 29 6.42 2.96 -15.00
N GLU A 30 6.86 4.02 -14.32
CA GLU A 30 8.23 4.13 -13.79
C GLU A 30 8.51 3.05 -12.74
N VAL A 31 7.53 2.75 -11.88
CA VAL A 31 7.64 1.64 -10.92
C VAL A 31 7.80 0.31 -11.66
N ALA A 32 6.95 0.05 -12.66
CA ALA A 32 7.00 -1.19 -13.44
C ALA A 32 8.34 -1.37 -14.18
N GLU A 33 8.85 -0.30 -14.79
CA GLU A 33 10.15 -0.27 -15.45
C GLU A 33 11.28 -0.56 -14.45
N THR A 34 11.24 0.05 -13.27
CA THR A 34 12.26 -0.14 -12.22
C THR A 34 12.30 -1.59 -11.73
N ILE A 35 11.15 -2.23 -11.54
CA ILE A 35 11.08 -3.63 -11.08
C ILE A 35 11.16 -4.66 -12.23
N GLY A 36 11.29 -4.18 -13.48
CA GLY A 36 11.45 -5.02 -14.66
C GLY A 36 10.22 -5.85 -15.01
N ILE A 37 9.03 -5.27 -14.95
CA ILE A 37 7.78 -5.89 -15.44
C ILE A 37 7.04 -4.94 -16.39
N ALA A 38 6.12 -5.47 -17.20
CA ALA A 38 5.28 -4.62 -18.03
C ALA A 38 4.31 -3.80 -17.17
N GLU A 39 4.10 -2.52 -17.51
CA GLU A 39 3.12 -1.64 -16.84
C GLU A 39 1.72 -2.28 -16.77
N SER A 40 1.29 -2.93 -17.86
CA SER A 40 0.00 -3.62 -17.92
C SER A 40 -0.07 -4.80 -16.94
N THR A 41 1.05 -5.49 -16.69
CA THR A 41 1.14 -6.53 -15.67
C THR A 41 0.99 -5.92 -14.27
N LEU A 42 1.71 -4.84 -13.98
CA LEU A 42 1.59 -4.14 -12.69
C LEU A 42 0.17 -3.62 -12.47
N SER A 43 -0.44 -3.01 -13.49
CA SER A 43 -1.81 -2.49 -13.44
C SER A 43 -2.83 -3.58 -13.10
N ARG A 44 -2.75 -4.73 -13.78
CA ARG A 44 -3.65 -5.87 -13.51
C ARG A 44 -3.39 -6.50 -12.14
N PHE A 45 -2.13 -6.51 -11.69
CA PHE A 45 -1.76 -7.02 -10.37
C PHE A 45 -2.36 -6.15 -9.27
N VAL A 46 -2.10 -4.85 -9.31
CA VAL A 46 -2.55 -3.87 -8.31
C VAL A 46 -4.08 -3.81 -8.23
N GLN A 47 -4.76 -3.91 -9.37
CA GLN A 47 -6.24 -3.93 -9.46
C GLN A 47 -6.89 -5.25 -9.02
N GLY A 48 -6.12 -6.23 -8.52
CA GLY A 48 -6.63 -7.56 -8.15
C GLY A 48 -7.16 -8.38 -9.34
N LYS A 49 -6.89 -7.98 -10.58
CA LYS A 49 -7.37 -8.65 -11.81
C LYS A 49 -6.53 -9.85 -12.21
N THR A 50 -5.42 -10.07 -11.53
CA THR A 50 -4.57 -11.24 -11.70
C THR A 50 -5.13 -12.27 -10.73
N GLY A 51 -5.85 -13.29 -11.21
CA GLY A 51 -6.52 -14.28 -10.36
C GLY A 51 -5.59 -15.12 -9.46
N ARG A 52 -4.30 -14.77 -9.38
CA ARG A 52 -3.29 -15.28 -8.46
C ARG A 52 -2.41 -14.13 -8.00
N PHE A 53 -2.08 -14.12 -6.71
CA PHE A 53 -1.01 -13.30 -6.16
C PHE A 53 0.33 -13.86 -6.65
N ASP A 54 0.99 -13.10 -7.51
CA ASP A 54 2.35 -13.39 -7.95
C ASP A 54 3.34 -12.94 -6.88
N SER A 55 3.97 -13.89 -6.20
CA SER A 55 4.94 -13.64 -5.13
C SER A 55 6.16 -12.87 -5.63
N ASP A 56 6.58 -13.07 -6.88
CA ASP A 56 7.74 -12.37 -7.43
C ASP A 56 7.45 -10.88 -7.62
N ILE A 57 6.24 -10.53 -8.05
CA ILE A 57 5.80 -9.13 -8.17
C ILE A 57 5.70 -8.48 -6.79
N LEU A 58 5.18 -9.20 -5.79
CA LEU A 58 5.12 -8.69 -4.41
C LEU A 58 6.50 -8.39 -3.83
N ILE A 59 7.44 -9.33 -3.94
CA ILE A 59 8.80 -9.16 -3.42
C ILE A 59 9.46 -7.95 -4.07
N LYS A 60 9.36 -7.85 -5.40
CA LYS A 60 9.92 -6.72 -6.16
C LYS A 60 9.33 -5.37 -5.77
N LEU A 61 8.03 -5.31 -5.49
CA LEU A 61 7.38 -4.09 -5.04
C LEU A 61 7.82 -3.71 -3.62
N VAL A 62 7.92 -4.69 -2.71
CA VAL A 62 8.43 -4.47 -1.36
C VAL A 62 9.86 -3.94 -1.41
N ASP A 63 10.76 -4.60 -2.15
CA ASP A 63 12.16 -4.16 -2.30
C ASP A 63 12.25 -2.75 -2.90
N TYR A 64 11.39 -2.45 -3.88
CA TYR A 64 11.32 -1.11 -4.47
C TYR A 64 10.94 -0.06 -3.42
N PHE A 65 9.87 -0.27 -2.65
CA PHE A 65 9.43 0.72 -1.65
C PHE A 65 10.37 0.78 -0.44
N ASP A 66 10.96 -0.34 -0.04
CA ASP A 66 11.91 -0.41 1.07
C ASP A 66 13.17 0.41 0.79
N GLY A 67 13.69 0.34 -0.44
CA GLY A 67 14.80 1.20 -0.88
C GLY A 67 14.43 2.66 -1.11
N GLN A 68 13.14 3.00 -1.07
CA GLN A 68 12.65 4.33 -1.41
C GLN A 68 12.05 5.10 -0.23
N LEU A 69 11.61 4.45 0.83
CA LEU A 69 11.00 5.09 2.00
C LEU A 69 11.99 5.14 3.15
N GLU A 70 11.97 6.21 3.95
CA GLU A 70 12.88 6.34 5.10
C GLU A 70 12.62 5.28 6.18
N ASN A 71 11.35 4.89 6.36
CA ASN A 71 10.94 3.88 7.34
C ASN A 71 10.90 2.45 6.75
N GLY A 72 11.33 2.28 5.50
CA GLY A 72 11.25 1.02 4.78
C GLY A 72 9.82 0.63 4.36
N CYS A 73 9.68 -0.56 3.80
CA CYS A 73 8.40 -1.14 3.41
C CYS A 73 8.42 -2.64 3.68
N THR A 74 7.37 -3.16 4.29
CA THR A 74 7.19 -4.60 4.49
C THR A 74 6.09 -5.15 3.61
N LEU A 75 6.04 -6.47 3.48
CA LEU A 75 4.94 -7.14 2.79
C LEU A 75 3.58 -6.75 3.41
N ALA A 76 3.51 -6.58 4.73
CA ALA A 76 2.29 -6.16 5.42
C ALA A 76 1.78 -4.79 4.95
N ASP A 77 2.67 -3.86 4.64
CA ASP A 77 2.25 -2.54 4.15
C ASP A 77 1.58 -2.62 2.77
N LEU A 78 1.95 -3.63 1.97
CA LEU A 78 1.43 -3.88 0.64
C LEU A 78 0.19 -4.80 0.61
N ILE A 79 0.08 -5.76 1.54
CA ILE A 79 -0.98 -6.79 1.52
C ILE A 79 -1.84 -6.87 2.80
N ALA A 80 -1.47 -6.20 3.90
CA ALA A 80 -2.11 -6.49 5.19
C ALA A 80 -3.56 -5.99 5.30
N TYR A 81 -4.31 -6.91 5.89
CA TYR A 81 -5.63 -6.82 6.54
C TYR A 81 -5.80 -5.47 7.29
N PRO A 82 -7.01 -4.89 7.34
CA PRO A 82 -7.28 -3.51 7.78
C PRO A 82 -6.54 -3.14 9.07
N PRO A 83 -6.20 -1.84 9.25
CA PRO A 83 -5.87 -1.38 10.60
C PRO A 83 -7.02 -1.83 11.49
N ALA A 84 -6.70 -2.44 12.65
CA ALA A 84 -7.70 -2.62 13.68
C ALA A 84 -8.47 -1.28 13.80
N PRO A 85 -9.82 -1.30 13.89
CA PRO A 85 -10.59 -0.08 13.99
C PRO A 85 -9.92 0.80 15.04
N SER A 86 -9.57 2.02 14.63
CA SER A 86 -8.86 3.00 15.43
C SER A 86 -9.36 2.95 16.86
N GLN A 87 -8.47 2.72 17.82
CA GLN A 87 -8.77 2.91 19.25
C GLN A 87 -8.80 4.41 19.56
N ASP A 88 -9.66 5.14 18.86
CA ASP A 88 -10.19 6.43 19.26
C ASP A 88 -11.70 6.20 19.35
N ILE A 89 -12.30 5.91 20.50
CA ILE A 89 -12.42 6.79 21.66
C ILE A 89 -12.58 5.89 22.90
N VAL A 90 -11.53 5.74 23.72
CA VAL A 90 -11.74 5.39 25.13
C VAL A 90 -11.88 6.68 25.93
N ASN A 91 -13.08 6.85 26.48
CA ASN A 91 -13.38 7.70 27.63
C ASN A 91 -13.41 9.22 27.41
N ALA A 92 -14.44 9.69 26.70
CA ALA A 92 -15.14 10.88 27.19
C ALA A 92 -15.80 10.50 28.53
N ALA A 93 -15.04 10.62 29.62
CA ALA A 93 -15.59 10.64 30.97
C ALA A 93 -16.48 11.88 31.08
N LEU A 94 -17.77 11.71 30.80
CA LEU A 94 -18.80 12.60 31.28
C LEU A 94 -18.81 12.48 32.81
N PRO A 95 -18.59 13.56 33.59
CA PRO A 95 -19.00 13.54 34.98
C PRO A 95 -20.53 13.47 34.98
N VAL A 96 -21.07 12.31 35.34
CA VAL A 96 -22.48 12.22 35.72
C VAL A 96 -22.64 13.05 36.99
N VAL A 97 -23.47 14.07 36.90
CA VAL A 97 -23.95 14.83 38.04
C VAL A 97 -24.76 13.87 38.90
N THR A 98 -24.36 13.67 40.16
CA THR A 98 -25.25 13.35 41.27
C THR A 98 -24.70 13.98 42.53
#